data_AF-A0A1H9XWJ5-F1
#
_entry.id   AF-A0A1H9XWJ5-F1
#
_cell.length_a   1.000
_cell.length_b   1.000
_cell.length_c   1.000
_cell.angle_alpha   90.00
_cell.angle_beta   90.00
_cell.angle_gamma   90.00
#
_symmetry.space_group_name_H-M   'P 1'
#
loop_
_entity.id
_entity.type
_entity.pdbx_description
1 polymer ?
#
loop_
_entity_poly.entity_id
_entity_poly.type
_entity_poly.pdbx_seq_one_letter_code
_entity_poly.pdbx_strand_id
1 'polypeptide(L)'
;MPDDLDYSPLTAPVDPAAALAHAKANGDRPARDVACCAFLFALIAAAFFGFLSVPLSMYLADTCPDGGVGVRLLGLLPLAIGLGLVVPVVVLSRKSGRKERAGHYRIMQFAARNGMGYRMKVEAPEHPSGVFDVGADRCALDVVSFERPRPMEIGEYGYVVGYKNTKAYRWGYATALLDADLPHLLLNSRAKGMDSLSQSGKDTFGHPDLHGPGTEAFRVSGPFGRAQEIQTLLDRTLFSPDLLARYAERPVHVELVGNRLYFFSPKPLSTTDPDTWRWLLALLTDTAERLES
;
A
#
# COMPACT_ATOMS: atom_id res chain seq x y z
N MET A 1 16.55 20.41 1.37
CA MET A 1 16.00 19.42 0.41
C MET A 1 14.53 19.10 0.66
N PRO A 2 14.06 18.66 1.86
CA PRO A 2 12.61 18.52 2.09
C PRO A 2 11.90 19.87 2.12
N ASP A 3 12.54 20.91 2.65
CA ASP A 3 11.93 22.24 2.85
C ASP A 3 11.80 23.05 1.54
N ASP A 4 12.54 22.67 0.49
CA ASP A 4 12.56 23.36 -0.79
C ASP A 4 11.48 22.85 -1.77
N LEU A 5 10.78 21.76 -1.41
CA LEU A 5 9.74 21.17 -2.26
C LEU A 5 8.41 21.91 -2.13
N ASP A 6 7.75 22.12 -3.27
CA ASP A 6 6.37 22.62 -3.33
C ASP A 6 5.38 21.48 -3.04
N TYR A 7 4.86 21.44 -1.81
CA TYR A 7 3.84 20.49 -1.37
C TYR A 7 2.40 20.93 -1.66
N SER A 8 2.19 22.15 -2.16
CA SER A 8 0.84 22.67 -2.41
C SER A 8 -0.02 21.78 -3.33
N PRO A 9 0.52 21.05 -4.32
CA PRO A 9 -0.30 20.18 -5.16
C PRO A 9 -0.92 18.99 -4.41
N LEU A 10 -0.34 18.57 -3.28
CA LEU A 10 -0.83 17.42 -2.52
C LEU A 10 -2.18 17.72 -1.83
N THR A 11 -2.46 18.98 -1.52
CA THR A 11 -3.67 19.40 -0.81
C THR A 11 -4.60 20.25 -1.67
N ALA A 12 -4.09 20.80 -2.79
CA ALA A 12 -4.86 21.62 -3.72
C ALA A 12 -6.17 20.96 -4.18
N PRO A 13 -7.21 21.76 -4.48
CA PRO A 13 -8.42 21.27 -5.09
C PRO A 13 -8.11 20.65 -6.46
N VAL A 14 -8.75 19.52 -6.74
CA VAL A 14 -8.54 18.75 -7.98
C VAL A 14 -9.74 18.93 -8.89
N ASP A 15 -9.49 19.27 -10.15
CA ASP A 15 -10.51 19.15 -11.19
C ASP A 15 -10.83 17.66 -11.44
N PRO A 16 -12.07 17.21 -11.18
CA PRO A 16 -12.46 15.82 -11.40
C PRO A 16 -12.30 15.36 -12.85
N ALA A 17 -12.40 16.27 -13.83
CA ALA A 17 -12.24 15.93 -15.24
C ALA A 17 -10.77 15.65 -15.57
N ALA A 18 -9.85 16.49 -15.12
CA ALA A 18 -8.41 16.26 -15.25
C ALA A 18 -7.96 14.96 -14.56
N ALA A 19 -8.42 14.69 -13.33
CA ALA A 19 -8.10 13.45 -12.63
C ALA A 19 -8.64 12.20 -13.34
N LEU A 20 -9.84 12.29 -13.93
CA LEU A 20 -10.39 11.20 -14.75
C LEU A 20 -9.59 10.99 -16.04
N ALA A 21 -9.19 12.07 -16.72
CA ALA A 21 -8.38 11.98 -17.94
C ALA A 21 -7.03 11.32 -17.66
N HIS A 22 -6.36 11.73 -16.57
CA HIS A 22 -5.11 11.13 -16.13
C HIS A 22 -5.26 9.63 -15.81
N ALA A 23 -6.30 9.24 -15.05
CA ALA A 23 -6.53 7.84 -14.73
C ALA A 23 -6.78 6.99 -15.98
N LYS A 24 -7.59 7.48 -16.93
CA LYS A 24 -7.85 6.79 -18.21
C LYS A 24 -6.58 6.63 -19.04
N ALA A 25 -5.72 7.66 -19.08
CA ALA A 25 -4.45 7.60 -19.79
C ALA A 25 -3.51 6.52 -19.21
N ASN A 26 -3.66 6.17 -17.93
CA ASN A 26 -2.91 5.13 -17.23
C ASN A 26 -3.68 3.80 -17.12
N GLY A 27 -4.71 3.61 -17.94
CA GLY A 27 -5.40 2.32 -18.09
C GLY A 27 -6.59 2.07 -17.15
N ASP A 28 -6.97 3.04 -16.30
CA ASP A 28 -8.16 2.94 -15.46
C ASP A 28 -9.47 2.93 -16.30
N ARG A 29 -10.41 2.04 -15.96
CA ARG A 29 -11.68 1.83 -16.68
C ARG A 29 -12.88 1.95 -15.72
N PRO A 30 -13.11 3.13 -15.12
CA PRO A 30 -14.01 3.28 -13.98
C PRO A 30 -15.47 2.94 -14.27
N ALA A 31 -15.94 3.17 -15.51
CA ALA A 31 -17.31 2.83 -15.91
C ALA A 31 -17.53 1.31 -15.95
N ARG A 32 -16.55 0.56 -16.46
CA ARG A 32 -16.60 -0.90 -16.55
C ARG A 32 -16.53 -1.51 -15.15
N ASP A 33 -15.60 -1.04 -14.33
CA ASP A 33 -15.34 -1.64 -13.02
C ASP A 33 -16.51 -1.38 -12.06
N VAL A 34 -17.11 -0.18 -12.09
CA VAL A 34 -18.36 0.10 -11.35
C VAL A 34 -19.53 -0.74 -11.86
N ALA A 35 -19.66 -0.92 -13.18
CA ALA A 35 -20.73 -1.74 -13.75
C ALA A 35 -20.58 -3.22 -13.36
N CYS A 36 -19.36 -3.77 -13.41
CA CYS A 36 -19.06 -5.14 -12.96
C CYS A 36 -19.37 -5.33 -11.48
N CYS A 37 -18.94 -4.41 -10.60
CA CYS A 37 -19.26 -4.46 -9.18
C CYS A 37 -20.78 -4.37 -8.91
N ALA A 38 -21.47 -3.47 -9.59
CA ALA A 38 -22.92 -3.29 -9.47
C ALA A 38 -23.67 -4.56 -9.90
N PHE A 39 -23.28 -5.13 -11.05
CA PHE A 39 -23.89 -6.32 -11.61
C PHE A 39 -23.66 -7.54 -10.70
N LEU A 40 -22.42 -7.77 -10.25
CA LEU A 40 -22.10 -8.86 -9.34
C LEU A 40 -22.87 -8.74 -8.02
N PHE A 41 -22.91 -7.54 -7.43
CA PHE A 41 -23.68 -7.31 -6.21
C PHE A 41 -25.18 -7.50 -6.42
N ALA A 42 -25.74 -7.01 -7.53
CA ALA A 42 -27.14 -7.21 -7.86
C ALA A 42 -27.50 -8.69 -8.03
N LEU A 43 -26.62 -9.49 -8.64
CA LEU A 43 -26.79 -10.94 -8.74
C LEU A 43 -26.81 -11.62 -7.38
N ILE A 44 -25.84 -11.29 -6.50
CA ILE A 44 -25.75 -11.84 -5.15
C ILE A 44 -26.99 -11.45 -4.33
N ALA A 45 -27.39 -10.18 -4.41
CA ALA A 45 -28.57 -9.68 -3.73
C ALA A 45 -29.84 -10.37 -4.23
N ALA A 46 -30.01 -10.52 -5.55
CA ALA A 46 -31.15 -11.23 -6.12
C ALA A 46 -31.19 -12.70 -5.68
N ALA A 47 -30.05 -13.40 -5.65
CA ALA A 47 -29.97 -14.78 -5.19
C ALA A 47 -30.30 -14.91 -3.70
N PHE A 48 -29.65 -14.12 -2.84
CA PHE A 48 -29.81 -14.19 -1.39
C PHE A 48 -31.20 -13.72 -0.95
N PHE A 49 -31.59 -12.51 -1.34
CA PHE A 49 -32.89 -11.95 -0.94
C PHE A 49 -34.05 -12.59 -1.69
N GLY A 50 -33.84 -13.10 -2.91
CA GLY A 50 -34.81 -13.94 -3.60
C GLY A 50 -35.07 -15.24 -2.84
N PHE A 51 -34.00 -15.91 -2.38
CA PHE A 51 -34.10 -17.11 -1.53
C PHE A 51 -34.87 -16.85 -0.23
N LEU A 52 -34.72 -15.67 0.39
CA LEU A 52 -35.51 -15.26 1.57
C LEU A 52 -36.97 -14.90 1.23
N SER A 53 -37.20 -14.32 0.05
CA SER A 53 -38.53 -13.83 -0.37
C SER A 53 -39.48 -14.97 -0.72
N VAL A 54 -38.98 -16.06 -1.30
CA VAL A 54 -39.80 -17.23 -1.69
C VAL A 54 -40.51 -17.90 -0.50
N PRO A 55 -39.82 -18.36 0.56
CA PRO A 55 -40.47 -19.02 1.69
C PRO A 55 -41.36 -18.05 2.48
N LEU A 56 -40.98 -16.77 2.58
CA LEU A 56 -41.83 -15.75 3.19
C LEU A 56 -43.13 -15.56 2.38
N SER A 57 -43.03 -15.50 1.06
CA SER A 57 -44.20 -15.39 0.17
C SER A 57 -45.10 -16.62 0.26
N MET A 58 -44.51 -17.84 0.33
CA MET A 58 -45.26 -19.08 0.51
C MET A 58 -45.98 -19.11 1.87
N TYR A 59 -45.27 -18.79 2.96
CA TYR A 59 -45.84 -18.71 4.30
C TYR A 59 -47.01 -17.72 4.38
N LEU A 60 -46.85 -16.53 3.79
CA LEU A 60 -47.90 -15.52 3.75
C LEU A 60 -49.10 -15.94 2.90
N ALA A 61 -48.88 -16.69 1.81
CA ALA A 61 -49.96 -17.22 0.98
C ALA A 61 -50.79 -18.28 1.71
N ASP A 62 -50.15 -19.16 2.48
CA ASP A 62 -50.84 -20.19 3.27
C ASP A 62 -51.57 -19.61 4.50
N THR A 63 -50.95 -18.64 5.18
CA THR A 63 -51.50 -18.05 6.42
C THR A 63 -52.59 -17.01 6.13
N CYS A 64 -52.57 -16.39 4.94
CA CYS A 64 -53.54 -15.38 4.52
C CYS A 64 -54.07 -15.67 3.10
N PRO A 65 -54.94 -16.68 2.92
CA PRO A 65 -55.42 -17.12 1.60
C PRO A 65 -56.24 -16.04 0.86
N ASP A 66 -57.06 -15.29 1.61
CA ASP A 66 -57.84 -14.14 1.11
C ASP A 66 -57.01 -12.85 1.07
N GLY A 67 -55.71 -12.95 1.36
CA GLY A 67 -54.77 -11.84 1.32
C GLY A 67 -54.76 -11.19 -0.06
N GLY A 68 -55.22 -9.94 -0.12
CA GLY A 68 -55.14 -9.12 -1.32
C GLY A 68 -53.69 -8.89 -1.78
N VAL A 69 -53.53 -8.22 -2.91
CA VAL A 69 -52.22 -7.95 -3.55
C VAL A 69 -51.17 -7.39 -2.58
N GLY A 70 -51.58 -6.60 -1.58
CA GLY A 70 -50.68 -6.06 -0.56
C GLY A 70 -49.93 -7.10 0.27
N VAL A 71 -50.57 -8.21 0.65
CA VAL A 71 -49.93 -9.30 1.43
C VAL A 71 -48.89 -10.03 0.57
N ARG A 72 -49.17 -10.19 -0.73
CA ARG A 72 -48.24 -10.82 -1.68
C ARG A 72 -47.02 -9.94 -1.96
N LEU A 73 -47.19 -8.62 -2.00
CA LEU A 73 -46.08 -7.67 -2.13
C LEU A 73 -45.16 -7.67 -0.91
N LEU A 74 -45.70 -7.95 0.29
CA LEU A 74 -44.89 -8.05 1.50
C LEU A 74 -43.90 -9.22 1.44
N GLY A 75 -44.27 -10.32 0.78
CA GLY A 75 -43.37 -11.45 0.54
C GLY A 75 -42.19 -11.12 -0.38
N LEU A 76 -42.35 -10.15 -1.30
CA LEU A 76 -41.28 -9.66 -2.19
C LEU A 76 -40.45 -8.52 -1.57
N LEU A 77 -40.83 -8.06 -0.38
CA LEU A 77 -40.16 -6.95 0.29
C LEU A 77 -38.66 -7.21 0.51
N PRO A 78 -38.18 -8.40 0.94
CA PRO A 78 -36.76 -8.66 1.09
C PRO A 78 -36.00 -8.50 -0.22
N LEU A 79 -36.52 -9.00 -1.34
CA LEU A 79 -35.93 -8.85 -2.67
C LEU A 79 -35.89 -7.38 -3.11
N ALA A 80 -36.96 -6.63 -2.89
CA ALA A 80 -37.02 -5.21 -3.19
C ALA A 80 -35.97 -4.42 -2.38
N ILE A 81 -35.80 -4.76 -1.09
CA ILE A 81 -34.74 -4.18 -0.24
C ILE A 81 -33.36 -4.53 -0.80
N GLY A 82 -33.11 -5.81 -1.12
CA GLY A 82 -31.84 -6.28 -1.67
C GLY A 82 -31.43 -5.56 -2.96
N LEU A 83 -32.37 -5.39 -3.88
CA LEU A 83 -32.15 -4.63 -5.13
C LEU A 83 -31.98 -3.13 -4.86
N GLY A 84 -32.72 -2.57 -3.89
CA GLY A 84 -32.56 -1.19 -3.44
C GLY A 84 -31.15 -0.88 -2.93
N LEU A 85 -30.48 -1.87 -2.29
CA LEU A 85 -29.10 -1.74 -1.80
C LEU A 85 -28.04 -1.66 -2.90
N VAL A 86 -28.38 -1.95 -4.17
CA VAL A 86 -27.43 -1.79 -5.29
C VAL A 86 -27.06 -0.33 -5.50
N VAL A 87 -28.02 0.60 -5.33
CA VAL A 87 -27.81 2.04 -5.51
C VAL A 87 -26.72 2.59 -4.56
N PRO A 88 -26.80 2.41 -3.23
CA PRO A 88 -25.75 2.90 -2.34
C PRO A 88 -24.39 2.26 -2.61
N VAL A 89 -24.33 0.97 -3.00
CA VAL A 89 -23.06 0.32 -3.40
C VAL A 89 -22.44 1.06 -4.59
N VAL A 90 -23.21 1.32 -5.64
CA VAL A 90 -22.73 2.06 -6.83
C VAL A 90 -22.24 3.47 -6.46
N VAL A 91 -22.99 4.18 -5.62
CA VAL A 91 -22.62 5.54 -5.19
C VAL A 91 -21.31 5.52 -4.39
N LEU A 92 -21.16 4.56 -3.47
CA LEU A 92 -19.95 4.41 -2.67
C LEU A 92 -18.75 4.03 -3.52
N SER A 93 -18.89 3.07 -4.45
CA SER A 93 -17.82 2.69 -5.39
C SER A 93 -17.36 3.87 -6.25
N ARG A 94 -18.30 4.66 -6.80
CA ARG A 94 -17.98 5.87 -7.57
C ARG A 94 -17.27 6.92 -6.72
N LYS A 95 -17.71 7.13 -5.49
CA LYS A 95 -17.11 8.09 -4.56
C LYS A 95 -15.68 7.67 -4.18
N SER A 96 -15.47 6.38 -3.92
CA SER A 96 -14.16 5.81 -3.62
C SER A 96 -13.21 5.99 -4.79
N GLY A 97 -13.59 5.53 -5.99
CA GLY A 97 -12.74 5.67 -7.18
C GLY A 97 -12.49 7.13 -7.58
N ARG A 98 -13.37 8.07 -7.25
CA ARG A 98 -13.10 9.51 -7.44
C ARG A 98 -12.04 10.03 -6.48
N LYS A 99 -12.05 9.58 -5.22
CA LYS A 99 -11.03 9.98 -4.22
C LYS A 99 -9.66 9.43 -4.60
N GLU A 100 -9.61 8.16 -4.97
CA GLU A 100 -8.38 7.49 -5.42
C GLU A 100 -7.75 8.19 -6.63
N ARG A 101 -8.54 8.44 -7.69
CA ARG A 101 -8.08 9.22 -8.86
C ARG A 101 -7.58 10.61 -8.51
N ALA A 102 -8.25 11.30 -7.58
CA ALA A 102 -7.80 12.60 -7.12
C ALA A 102 -6.46 12.50 -6.37
N GLY A 103 -6.24 11.41 -5.62
CA GLY A 103 -4.97 11.11 -4.96
C GLY A 103 -3.81 10.94 -5.93
N HIS A 104 -3.96 10.02 -6.90
CA HIS A 104 -2.96 9.80 -7.96
C HIS A 104 -2.63 11.09 -8.72
N TYR A 105 -3.66 11.86 -9.07
CA TYR A 105 -3.49 13.12 -9.78
C TYR A 105 -2.71 14.16 -8.94
N ARG A 106 -2.94 14.22 -7.63
CA ARG A 106 -2.21 15.12 -6.72
C ARG A 106 -0.73 14.74 -6.62
N ILE A 107 -0.44 13.45 -6.50
CA ILE A 107 0.94 12.95 -6.44
C ILE A 107 1.66 13.24 -7.77
N MET A 108 0.98 13.01 -8.90
CA MET A 108 1.51 13.37 -10.23
C MET A 108 1.84 14.87 -10.33
N GLN A 109 0.92 15.74 -9.90
CA GLN A 109 1.13 17.18 -9.93
C GLN A 109 2.25 17.63 -8.98
N PHE A 110 2.36 16.99 -7.80
CA PHE A 110 3.45 17.20 -6.85
C PHE A 110 4.80 16.83 -7.47
N ALA A 111 4.90 15.64 -8.07
CA ALA A 111 6.10 15.19 -8.76
C ALA A 111 6.48 16.17 -9.89
N ALA A 112 5.53 16.51 -10.76
CA ALA A 112 5.75 17.43 -11.88
C ALA A 112 6.20 18.83 -11.42
N ARG A 113 5.59 19.38 -10.37
CA ARG A 113 5.94 20.72 -9.83
C ARG A 113 7.36 20.80 -9.29
N ASN A 114 7.89 19.68 -8.84
CA ASN A 114 9.22 19.58 -8.25
C ASN A 114 10.24 18.93 -9.17
N GLY A 115 9.90 18.72 -10.46
CA GLY A 115 10.81 18.13 -11.45
C GLY A 115 11.15 16.66 -11.20
N MET A 116 10.28 15.93 -10.51
CA MET A 116 10.41 14.49 -10.24
C MET A 116 9.75 13.65 -11.33
N GLY A 117 10.21 12.41 -11.49
CA GLY A 117 9.53 11.41 -12.30
C GLY A 117 8.27 10.88 -11.60
N TYR A 118 7.22 10.57 -12.36
CA TYR A 118 6.01 9.93 -11.85
C TYR A 118 5.52 8.83 -12.78
N ARG A 119 5.21 7.67 -12.21
CA ARG A 119 4.53 6.56 -12.88
C ARG A 119 3.38 6.09 -12.01
N MET A 120 2.15 6.19 -12.52
CA MET A 120 0.95 5.79 -11.78
C MET A 120 0.95 4.28 -11.48
N LYS A 121 1.41 3.47 -12.43
CA LYS A 121 1.42 2.01 -12.34
C LYS A 121 2.67 1.44 -12.99
N VAL A 122 3.35 0.53 -12.30
CA VAL A 122 4.46 -0.26 -12.83
C VAL A 122 4.16 -1.73 -12.54
N GLU A 123 3.96 -2.53 -13.59
CA GLU A 123 3.72 -3.97 -13.46
C GLU A 123 5.04 -4.70 -13.29
N ALA A 124 5.07 -5.68 -12.38
CA ALA A 124 6.27 -6.46 -12.04
C ALA A 124 7.53 -5.60 -11.88
N PRO A 125 7.53 -4.61 -10.96
CA PRO A 125 8.68 -3.73 -10.76
C PRO A 125 9.93 -4.53 -10.37
N GLU A 126 11.04 -4.27 -11.06
CA GLU A 126 12.33 -4.95 -10.83
C GLU A 126 13.16 -4.17 -9.80
N HIS A 127 13.22 -4.70 -8.57
CA HIS A 127 14.08 -4.17 -7.51
C HIS A 127 14.89 -5.29 -6.86
N PRO A 128 16.14 -5.01 -6.43
CA PRO A 128 16.96 -5.98 -5.70
C PRO A 128 16.40 -6.46 -4.36
N SER A 129 15.47 -5.73 -3.74
CA SER A 129 14.89 -6.11 -2.45
C SER A 129 14.06 -7.39 -2.57
N GLY A 130 14.23 -8.31 -1.61
CA GLY A 130 13.60 -9.62 -1.66
C GLY A 130 12.07 -9.58 -1.72
N VAL A 131 11.45 -8.58 -1.08
CA VAL A 131 9.99 -8.40 -1.07
C VAL A 131 9.42 -8.27 -2.47
N PHE A 132 10.19 -7.67 -3.39
CA PHE A 132 9.76 -7.49 -4.76
C PHE A 132 9.65 -8.81 -5.51
N ASP A 133 10.33 -9.89 -5.12
CA ASP A 133 10.25 -11.20 -5.79
C ASP A 133 9.18 -12.14 -5.23
N VAL A 134 8.36 -11.66 -4.28
CA VAL A 134 7.34 -12.48 -3.63
C VAL A 134 6.01 -12.43 -4.38
N GLY A 135 5.42 -13.62 -4.60
CA GLY A 135 4.03 -13.76 -5.02
C GLY A 135 3.77 -13.53 -6.51
N ALA A 136 2.51 -13.31 -6.84
CA ALA A 136 2.00 -13.00 -8.17
C ALA A 136 1.29 -11.62 -8.16
N ASP A 137 0.84 -11.17 -9.34
CA ASP A 137 0.17 -9.87 -9.53
C ASP A 137 0.93 -8.68 -8.92
N ARG A 138 2.27 -8.74 -9.01
CA ARG A 138 3.18 -7.73 -8.50
C ARG A 138 2.97 -6.40 -9.21
N CYS A 139 2.75 -5.33 -8.45
CA CYS A 139 2.51 -4.01 -9.00
C CYS A 139 3.00 -2.92 -8.04
N ALA A 140 3.69 -1.91 -8.57
CA ALA A 140 3.91 -0.66 -7.86
C ALA A 140 2.95 0.43 -8.36
N LEU A 141 2.46 1.25 -7.44
CA LEU A 141 1.55 2.37 -7.67
C LEU A 141 2.20 3.66 -7.17
N ASP A 142 1.82 4.78 -7.82
CA ASP A 142 2.27 6.12 -7.48
C ASP A 142 3.79 6.22 -7.26
N VAL A 143 4.54 5.67 -8.20
CA VAL A 143 6.00 5.63 -8.14
C VAL A 143 6.55 7.01 -8.49
N VAL A 144 7.17 7.66 -7.51
CA VAL A 144 7.83 8.96 -7.63
C VAL A 144 9.33 8.76 -7.57
N SER A 145 10.05 9.21 -8.60
CA SER A 145 11.49 9.04 -8.72
C SER A 145 12.21 10.39 -8.64
N PHE A 146 13.29 10.44 -7.87
CA PHE A 146 14.16 11.60 -7.66
C PHE A 146 15.52 11.31 -8.26
N GLU A 147 16.12 12.29 -8.93
CA GLU A 147 17.48 12.17 -9.48
C GLU A 147 18.54 12.83 -8.58
N ARG A 148 18.13 13.84 -7.79
CA ARG A 148 19.03 14.65 -6.95
C ARG A 148 18.50 14.76 -5.52
N PRO A 149 19.38 14.92 -4.52
CA PRO A 149 20.85 14.89 -4.63
C PRO A 149 21.40 13.49 -4.94
N ARG A 150 20.58 12.44 -4.74
CA ARG A 150 20.85 11.08 -5.18
C ARG A 150 19.60 10.41 -5.74
N PRO A 151 19.76 9.36 -6.55
CA PRO A 151 18.63 8.58 -7.04
C PRO A 151 17.81 7.99 -5.90
N MET A 152 16.53 8.38 -5.81
CA MET A 152 15.57 7.83 -4.85
C MET A 152 14.29 7.46 -5.56
N GLU A 153 13.55 6.51 -5.00
CA GLU A 153 12.22 6.15 -5.50
C GLU A 153 11.28 5.86 -4.33
N ILE A 154 10.06 6.37 -4.39
CA ILE A 154 9.03 6.21 -3.37
C ILE A 154 7.75 5.74 -4.06
N GLY A 155 7.10 4.72 -3.52
CA GLY A 155 5.88 4.18 -4.10
C GLY A 155 5.09 3.33 -3.14
N GLU A 156 4.03 2.71 -3.66
CA GLU A 156 3.31 1.65 -2.97
C GLU A 156 3.44 0.36 -3.77
N TYR A 157 3.91 -0.71 -3.14
CA TYR A 157 4.09 -2.01 -3.74
C TYR A 157 3.03 -2.98 -3.23
N GLY A 158 2.39 -3.70 -4.15
CA GLY A 158 1.39 -4.71 -3.85
C GLY A 158 1.70 -6.02 -4.56
N TYR A 159 1.39 -7.13 -3.89
CA TYR A 159 1.51 -8.48 -4.44
C TYR A 159 0.49 -9.41 -3.79
N VAL A 160 0.29 -10.56 -4.42
CA VAL A 160 -0.65 -11.57 -3.98
C VAL A 160 0.07 -12.90 -3.74
N VAL A 161 -0.21 -13.54 -2.62
CA VAL A 161 0.32 -14.88 -2.29
C VAL A 161 -0.80 -15.86 -2.01
N GLY A 162 -0.55 -17.13 -2.35
CA GLY A 162 -1.45 -18.24 -2.10
C GLY A 162 -2.33 -18.59 -3.30
N TYR A 163 -2.35 -19.89 -3.64
CA TYR A 163 -3.15 -20.43 -4.75
C TYR A 163 -4.60 -20.76 -4.35
N LYS A 164 -4.83 -21.19 -3.11
CA LYS A 164 -6.18 -21.54 -2.59
C LYS A 164 -6.75 -20.49 -1.63
N ASN A 165 -5.89 -19.91 -0.79
CA ASN A 165 -6.23 -18.84 0.15
C ASN A 165 -5.44 -17.59 -0.22
N THR A 166 -5.85 -16.99 -1.33
CA THR A 166 -5.24 -15.81 -1.92
C THR A 166 -5.30 -14.64 -0.93
N LYS A 167 -4.13 -14.11 -0.57
CA LYS A 167 -3.99 -12.93 0.30
C LYS A 167 -3.24 -11.84 -0.46
N ALA A 168 -3.81 -10.65 -0.50
CA ALA A 168 -3.17 -9.46 -1.03
C ALA A 168 -2.39 -8.74 0.07
N TYR A 169 -1.16 -8.36 -0.25
CA TYR A 169 -0.28 -7.57 0.60
C TYR A 169 -0.02 -6.23 -0.07
N ARG A 170 0.09 -5.17 0.74
CA ARG A 170 0.41 -3.81 0.30
C ARG A 170 1.43 -3.20 1.26
N TRP A 171 2.44 -2.56 0.70
CA TRP A 171 3.54 -1.94 1.41
C TRP A 171 3.84 -0.58 0.77
N GLY A 172 3.89 0.49 1.56
CA GLY A 172 4.62 1.68 1.14
C GLY A 172 6.11 1.35 1.12
N TYR A 173 6.82 1.73 0.06
CA TYR A 173 8.27 1.57 -0.01
C TYR A 173 8.95 2.89 -0.38
N ALA A 174 10.19 3.03 0.08
CA ALA A 174 11.09 4.10 -0.30
C ALA A 174 12.49 3.51 -0.46
N THR A 175 13.22 3.94 -1.47
CA THR A 175 14.60 3.50 -1.70
C THR A 175 15.51 4.66 -2.05
N ALA A 176 16.76 4.56 -1.60
CA ALA A 176 17.84 5.44 -2.01
C ALA A 176 19.00 4.58 -2.53
N LEU A 177 19.61 5.03 -3.62
CA LEU A 177 20.89 4.50 -4.06
C LEU A 177 21.98 4.91 -3.07
N LEU A 178 22.89 4.00 -2.77
CA LEU A 178 24.08 4.19 -1.96
C LEU A 178 25.32 4.15 -2.85
N ASP A 179 26.35 4.88 -2.48
CA ASP A 179 27.66 4.89 -3.12
C ASP A 179 28.53 3.73 -2.62
N ALA A 180 28.20 3.16 -1.46
CA ALA A 180 28.82 1.98 -0.88
C ALA A 180 28.01 0.70 -1.16
N ASP A 181 28.72 -0.42 -1.37
CA ASP A 181 28.13 -1.75 -1.37
C ASP A 181 28.15 -2.31 0.05
N LEU A 182 26.96 -2.53 0.62
CA LEU A 182 26.80 -2.93 2.02
C LEU A 182 26.38 -4.39 2.13
N PRO A 183 26.70 -5.06 3.26
CA PRO A 183 26.17 -6.40 3.50
C PRO A 183 24.65 -6.41 3.39
N HIS A 184 24.09 -7.45 2.77
CA HIS A 184 22.63 -7.60 2.71
C HIS A 184 22.10 -7.83 4.13
N LEU A 185 21.33 -6.88 4.63
CA LEU A 185 20.75 -6.88 5.97
C LEU A 185 19.26 -6.56 5.89
N LEU A 186 18.45 -7.32 6.62
CA LEU A 186 17.03 -7.04 6.83
C LEU A 186 16.76 -6.77 8.30
N LEU A 187 16.30 -5.56 8.60
CA LEU A 187 15.91 -5.11 9.92
C LEU A 187 14.40 -5.03 9.98
N ASN A 188 13.79 -6.06 10.58
CA ASN A 188 12.36 -6.08 10.84
C ASN A 188 12.04 -5.32 12.13
N SER A 189 11.29 -4.23 12.03
CA SER A 189 10.86 -3.50 13.22
C SER A 189 9.97 -4.37 14.12
N ARG A 190 10.16 -4.24 15.43
CA ARG A 190 9.34 -4.90 16.47
C ARG A 190 8.15 -4.06 16.91
N ALA A 191 7.92 -2.90 16.30
CA ALA A 191 6.80 -2.04 16.65
C ALA A 191 5.45 -2.76 16.45
N LYS A 192 4.48 -2.43 17.30
CA LYS A 192 3.14 -3.03 17.25
C LYS A 192 2.46 -2.71 15.91
N GLY A 193 1.91 -3.74 15.27
CA GLY A 193 1.22 -3.59 13.98
C GLY A 193 2.15 -3.66 12.76
N MET A 194 3.41 -4.06 12.95
CA MET A 194 4.34 -4.38 11.87
C MET A 194 4.44 -5.90 11.70
N ASP A 195 3.84 -6.41 10.63
CA ASP A 195 4.04 -7.79 10.22
C ASP A 195 5.47 -7.95 9.70
N SER A 196 6.10 -9.10 9.96
CA SER A 196 7.47 -9.32 9.49
C SER A 196 7.51 -9.36 7.96
N LEU A 197 8.43 -8.61 7.37
CA LEU A 197 8.76 -8.79 5.96
C LEU A 197 9.37 -10.17 5.77
N SER A 198 8.79 -10.92 4.83
CA SER A 198 9.32 -12.21 4.43
C SER A 198 10.53 -11.99 3.54
N GLN A 199 11.62 -12.65 3.87
CA GLN A 199 12.80 -12.71 3.00
C GLN A 199 12.46 -13.57 1.79
N SER A 200 12.78 -13.06 0.61
CA SER A 200 12.88 -13.87 -0.60
C SER A 200 14.23 -13.56 -1.24
N GLY A 201 15.02 -14.59 -1.52
CA GLY A 201 16.39 -14.43 -1.99
C GLY A 201 17.15 -15.74 -1.95
N LYS A 202 18.28 -15.78 -2.66
CA LYS A 202 19.17 -16.96 -2.73
C LYS A 202 20.18 -17.03 -1.57
N ASP A 203 20.36 -15.95 -0.83
CA ASP A 203 21.38 -15.85 0.19
C ASP A 203 20.99 -16.58 1.47
N THR A 204 21.98 -17.21 2.11
CA THR A 204 21.77 -17.94 3.36
C THR A 204 21.76 -16.93 4.51
N PHE A 205 20.56 -16.53 4.93
CA PHE A 205 20.34 -15.57 6.00
C PHE A 205 20.18 -16.24 7.37
N GLY A 206 20.79 -15.63 8.38
CA GLY A 206 20.66 -16.00 9.78
C GLY A 206 20.20 -14.83 10.64
N HIS A 207 20.00 -15.10 11.93
CA HIS A 207 19.85 -14.06 12.94
C HIS A 207 21.20 -13.89 13.64
N PRO A 208 22.00 -12.86 13.31
CA PRO A 208 23.24 -12.60 14.04
C PRO A 208 22.91 -12.32 15.52
N ASP A 209 23.76 -12.82 16.41
CA ASP A 209 23.66 -12.51 17.84
C ASP A 209 24.16 -11.07 18.05
N LEU A 210 23.22 -10.16 18.25
CA LEU A 210 23.47 -8.73 18.39
C LEU A 210 22.97 -8.26 19.75
N HIS A 211 23.61 -7.23 20.30
CA HIS A 211 23.26 -6.65 21.60
C HIS A 211 23.07 -5.14 21.51
N GLY A 212 22.37 -4.56 22.49
CA GLY A 212 22.18 -3.11 22.61
C GLY A 212 20.79 -2.61 22.23
N PRO A 213 20.54 -1.30 22.36
CA PRO A 213 19.19 -0.73 22.26
C PRO A 213 18.54 -0.92 20.88
N GLY A 214 19.33 -0.96 19.80
CA GLY A 214 18.79 -1.20 18.47
C GLY A 214 18.17 -2.57 18.29
N THR A 215 18.60 -3.57 19.07
CA THR A 215 18.02 -4.92 19.03
C THR A 215 16.72 -5.03 19.82
N GLU A 216 16.33 -4.00 20.58
CA GLU A 216 14.97 -3.87 21.12
C GLU A 216 14.01 -3.39 20.02
N ALA A 217 14.46 -2.45 19.19
CA ALA A 217 13.70 -1.89 18.09
C ALA A 217 13.59 -2.83 16.87
N PHE A 218 14.66 -3.56 16.51
CA PHE A 218 14.74 -4.31 15.25
C PHE A 218 15.22 -5.75 15.40
N ARG A 219 14.50 -6.69 14.79
CA ARG A 219 14.96 -8.05 14.56
C ARG A 219 15.82 -8.03 13.31
N VAL A 220 17.12 -8.25 13.49
CA VAL A 220 18.08 -8.23 12.39
C VAL A 220 18.23 -9.62 11.81
N SER A 221 18.31 -9.67 10.48
CA SER A 221 18.72 -10.82 9.71
C SER A 221 19.86 -10.41 8.78
N GLY A 222 20.86 -11.26 8.65
CA GLY A 222 22.07 -10.98 7.89
C GLY A 222 22.89 -12.23 7.59
N PRO A 223 24.05 -12.07 6.93
CA PRO A 223 24.94 -13.18 6.62
C PRO A 223 25.51 -13.83 7.89
N PHE A 224 25.64 -15.16 7.86
CA PHE A 224 26.20 -15.94 8.97
C PHE A 224 27.67 -15.58 9.26
N GLY A 225 28.08 -15.70 10.52
CA GLY A 225 29.47 -15.54 10.94
C GLY A 225 30.00 -14.11 10.96
N ARG A 226 29.17 -13.09 10.65
CA ARG A 226 29.58 -11.68 10.58
C ARG A 226 28.96 -10.80 11.67
N ALA A 227 28.53 -11.38 12.79
CA ALA A 227 27.78 -10.67 13.84
C ALA A 227 28.50 -9.41 14.37
N GLN A 228 29.81 -9.50 14.65
CA GLN A 228 30.59 -8.36 15.16
C GLN A 228 30.70 -7.21 14.14
N GLU A 229 30.91 -7.54 12.85
CA GLU A 229 30.98 -6.55 11.77
C GLU A 229 29.62 -5.87 11.58
N ILE A 230 28.54 -6.65 11.57
CA ILE A 230 27.16 -6.16 11.48
C ILE A 230 26.84 -5.26 12.68
N GLN A 231 27.18 -5.68 13.90
CA GLN A 231 26.95 -4.88 15.10
C GLN A 231 27.67 -3.54 15.02
N THR A 232 28.95 -3.54 14.62
CA THR A 232 29.75 -2.32 14.49
C THR A 232 29.15 -1.36 13.45
N LEU A 233 28.72 -1.89 12.30
CA LEU A 233 28.05 -1.11 11.27
C LEU A 233 26.75 -0.50 11.80
N LEU A 234 25.88 -1.31 12.42
CA LEU A 234 24.57 -0.86 12.88
C LEU A 234 24.70 0.16 14.01
N ASP A 235 25.56 -0.08 15.01
CA ASP A 235 25.78 0.82 16.16
C ASP A 235 26.32 2.19 15.72
N ARG A 236 27.19 2.23 14.70
CA ARG A 236 27.71 3.48 14.13
C ARG A 236 26.68 4.23 13.30
N THR A 237 25.72 3.52 12.70
CA THR A 237 24.83 4.07 11.67
C THR A 237 23.37 4.05 12.12
N LEU A 238 22.66 2.94 11.89
CA LEU A 238 21.22 2.78 12.04
C LEU A 238 20.73 2.76 13.50
N PHE A 239 21.58 2.38 14.45
CA PHE A 239 21.26 2.27 15.88
C PHE A 239 21.70 3.49 16.70
N SER A 240 22.03 4.58 16.01
CA SER A 240 22.18 5.90 16.64
C SER A 240 20.90 6.30 17.39
N PRO A 241 21.00 6.86 18.61
CA PRO A 241 19.84 7.16 19.45
C PRO A 241 18.77 8.03 18.77
N ASP A 242 19.19 8.96 17.92
CA ASP A 242 18.27 9.87 17.23
C ASP A 242 17.53 9.19 16.06
N LEU A 243 18.17 8.28 15.32
CA LEU A 243 17.45 7.48 14.30
C LEU A 243 16.50 6.48 14.98
N LEU A 244 16.92 5.83 16.06
CA LEU A 244 16.05 4.95 16.85
C LEU A 244 14.79 5.68 17.34
N ALA A 245 14.92 6.94 17.78
CA ALA A 245 13.77 7.76 18.16
C ALA A 245 12.82 8.02 16.97
N ARG A 246 13.35 8.31 15.77
CA ARG A 246 12.53 8.52 14.57
C ARG A 246 11.84 7.24 14.11
N TYR A 247 12.52 6.09 14.18
CA TYR A 247 11.92 4.78 13.89
C TYR A 247 10.83 4.41 14.91
N ALA A 248 10.97 4.81 16.17
CA ALA A 248 9.94 4.59 17.18
C ALA A 248 8.69 5.46 16.91
N GLU A 249 8.87 6.71 16.46
CA GLU A 249 7.75 7.61 16.12
C GLU A 249 6.98 7.11 14.90
N ARG A 250 7.70 6.74 13.84
CA ARG A 250 7.12 6.26 12.58
C ARG A 250 7.85 4.98 12.13
N PRO A 251 7.33 3.82 12.56
CA PRO A 251 7.98 2.54 12.31
C PRO A 251 8.06 2.17 10.83
N VAL A 252 9.26 1.72 10.42
CA VAL A 252 9.56 1.15 9.10
C VAL A 252 10.40 -0.11 9.27
N HIS A 253 10.30 -1.05 8.34
CA HIS A 253 11.35 -2.05 8.16
C HIS A 253 12.47 -1.42 7.33
N VAL A 254 13.70 -1.86 7.55
CA VAL A 254 14.87 -1.41 6.77
C VAL A 254 15.50 -2.61 6.09
N GLU A 255 15.83 -2.48 4.81
CA GLU A 255 16.61 -3.47 4.08
C GLU A 255 17.77 -2.79 3.37
N LEU A 256 18.97 -3.31 3.58
CA LEU A 256 20.17 -2.96 2.83
C LEU A 256 20.44 -4.11 1.87
N VAL A 257 20.51 -3.85 0.57
CA VAL A 257 20.79 -4.89 -0.42
C VAL A 257 21.60 -4.32 -1.57
N GLY A 258 22.81 -4.87 -1.76
CA GLY A 258 23.80 -4.30 -2.65
C GLY A 258 24.11 -2.84 -2.27
N ASN A 259 23.93 -1.95 -3.24
CA ASN A 259 24.10 -0.51 -3.08
C ASN A 259 22.78 0.24 -2.86
N ARG A 260 21.80 -0.35 -2.18
CA ARG A 260 20.51 0.29 -1.95
C ARG A 260 20.04 0.15 -0.51
N LEU A 261 19.50 1.25 -0.02
CA LEU A 261 18.69 1.32 1.19
C LEU A 261 17.21 1.23 0.79
N TYR A 262 16.44 0.44 1.51
CA TYR A 262 14.99 0.37 1.40
C TYR A 262 14.34 0.59 2.76
N PHE A 263 13.24 1.34 2.76
CA PHE A 263 12.27 1.37 3.82
C PHE A 263 10.95 0.79 3.36
N PHE A 264 10.29 0.05 4.24
CA PHE A 264 8.95 -0.48 4.02
C PHE A 264 8.03 -0.15 5.20
N SER A 265 6.78 0.16 4.88
CA SER A 265 5.73 0.45 5.86
C SER A 265 4.42 -0.22 5.45
N PRO A 266 3.59 -0.70 6.39
CA PRO A 266 2.24 -1.16 6.08
C PRO A 266 1.32 -0.01 5.64
N LYS A 267 1.72 1.25 5.88
CA LYS A 267 1.01 2.44 5.42
C LYS A 267 1.62 2.95 4.10
N PRO A 268 0.83 3.61 3.23
CA PRO A 268 1.35 4.23 2.02
C PRO A 268 2.41 5.29 2.36
N LEU A 269 3.55 5.22 1.67
CA LEU A 269 4.63 6.21 1.75
C LEU A 269 4.50 7.25 0.63
N SER A 270 4.09 6.84 -0.56
CA SER A 270 3.60 7.75 -1.61
C SER A 270 2.15 8.12 -1.29
N THR A 271 1.92 9.37 -0.87
CA THR A 271 0.62 9.80 -0.33
C THR A 271 0.34 11.28 -0.61
N THR A 272 -0.89 11.72 -0.36
CA THR A 272 -1.29 13.15 -0.44
C THR A 272 -1.02 13.93 0.84
N ASP A 273 -0.36 13.33 1.83
CA ASP A 273 0.00 13.98 3.09
C ASP A 273 1.42 14.58 3.01
N PRO A 274 1.58 15.92 3.03
CA PRO A 274 2.88 16.57 3.02
C PRO A 274 3.81 16.16 4.17
N ASP A 275 3.26 15.87 5.34
CA ASP A 275 4.07 15.55 6.53
C ASP A 275 4.68 14.15 6.45
N THR A 276 4.08 13.25 5.69
CA THR A 276 4.67 11.95 5.36
C THR A 276 5.90 12.15 4.46
N TRP A 277 5.81 12.98 3.42
CA TRP A 277 6.95 13.26 2.53
C TRP A 277 8.12 13.94 3.25
N ARG A 278 7.85 14.97 4.07
CA ARG A 278 8.90 15.69 4.81
C ARG A 278 9.67 14.75 5.73
N TRP A 279 8.95 13.96 6.52
CA TRP A 279 9.53 12.98 7.42
C TRP A 279 10.33 11.92 6.64
N LEU A 280 9.74 11.35 5.58
CA LEU A 280 10.34 10.25 4.85
C LEU A 280 11.62 10.67 4.14
N LEU A 281 11.61 11.81 3.45
CA LEU A 281 12.78 12.32 2.73
C LEU A 281 13.91 12.68 3.69
N ALA A 282 13.59 13.30 4.83
CA ALA A 282 14.58 13.60 5.86
C ALA A 282 15.18 12.31 6.45
N LEU A 283 14.34 11.33 6.79
CA LEU A 283 14.79 10.05 7.35
C LEU A 283 15.65 9.28 6.34
N LEU A 284 15.20 9.17 5.10
CA LEU A 284 15.89 8.40 4.05
C LEU A 284 17.24 9.00 3.71
N THR A 285 17.31 10.34 3.58
CA THR A 285 18.57 11.04 3.27
C THR A 285 19.58 10.91 4.41
N ASP A 286 19.18 11.23 5.65
CA ASP A 286 20.05 11.14 6.82
C ASP A 286 20.54 9.69 7.06
N THR A 287 19.67 8.72 6.82
CA THR A 287 20.06 7.30 6.93
C THR A 287 21.07 6.91 5.86
N ALA A 288 20.84 7.31 4.60
CA ALA A 288 21.77 7.03 3.51
C ALA A 288 23.15 7.68 3.74
N GLU A 289 23.18 8.94 4.17
CA GLU A 289 24.42 9.67 4.48
C GLU A 289 25.22 9.01 5.60
N ARG A 290 24.56 8.56 6.69
CA ARG A 290 25.26 7.87 7.79
C ARG A 290 25.81 6.51 7.41
N LEU A 291 25.16 5.80 6.51
CA LEU A 291 25.66 4.52 6.01
C LEU A 291 26.95 4.67 5.21
N GLU A 292 27.24 5.87 4.72
CA GLU A 292 28.40 6.20 3.90
C GLU A 292 29.50 6.97 4.67
N SER A 293 29.21 7.43 5.89
CA SER A 293 30.19 8.02 6.81
C SER A 293 31.00 6.98 7.56
#